data_AF-A0A352UMT0-F1
#
_entry.id   AF-A0A352UMT0-F1
#
_cell.length_a   1.000
_cell.length_b   1.000
_cell.length_c   1.000
_cell.angle_alpha   90.00
_cell.angle_beta   90.00
_cell.angle_gamma   90.00
#
_symmetry.space_group_name_H-M   'P 1'
#
loop_
_entity.id
_entity.type
_entity.pdbx_description
1 polymer ?
#
loop_
_entity_poly.entity_id
_entity_poly.type
_entity_poly.pdbx_seq_one_letter_code
_entity_poly.pdbx_strand_id
1 'polypeptide(L)'
;MKNTMMTPCRRVMAALHNETPDKIPFTSYENMAPRCTIERELRNRGLCIVKRIPSYTIRHPNVTVKTYGYTDEKGRDVVRTVYSTPHGDLSKLTQAGNNTTWTHEHIFKTPEDYKALLFYIKDSVV
;
A
#
# COMPACT_ATOMS: atom_id res chain seq x y z
N MET A 1 -35.65 -19.72 -15.82
CA MET A 1 -34.97 -19.24 -14.58
C MET A 1 -34.29 -17.92 -14.89
N LYS A 2 -34.60 -16.83 -14.16
CA LYS A 2 -33.85 -15.57 -14.28
C LYS A 2 -32.42 -15.84 -13.81
N ASN A 3 -31.49 -15.98 -14.75
CA ASN A 3 -30.07 -16.07 -14.45
C ASN A 3 -29.67 -14.69 -13.92
N THR A 4 -29.66 -14.53 -12.60
CA THR A 4 -29.33 -13.26 -11.96
C THR A 4 -27.83 -13.10 -12.12
N MET A 5 -27.40 -12.48 -13.23
CA MET A 5 -25.98 -12.27 -13.52
C MET A 5 -25.30 -11.62 -12.33
N MET A 6 -24.32 -12.31 -11.74
CA MET A 6 -23.58 -11.77 -10.62
C MET A 6 -22.69 -10.63 -11.13
N THR A 7 -22.56 -9.58 -10.32
CA THR A 7 -21.54 -8.57 -10.60
C THR A 7 -20.15 -9.21 -10.47
N PRO A 8 -19.11 -8.68 -11.15
CA PRO A 8 -17.75 -9.15 -10.98
C PRO A 8 -17.30 -9.21 -9.51
N CYS A 9 -17.63 -8.18 -8.72
CA CYS A 9 -17.35 -8.15 -7.28
C CYS A 9 -18.06 -9.29 -6.54
N ARG A 10 -19.37 -9.46 -6.73
CA ARG A 10 -20.14 -10.51 -6.05
C ARG A 10 -19.62 -11.90 -6.40
N ARG A 11 -19.18 -12.10 -7.65
CA ARG A 11 -18.58 -13.36 -8.12
C ARG A 11 -17.28 -13.68 -7.40
N VAL A 12 -16.41 -12.68 -7.22
CA VAL A 12 -15.16 -12.82 -6.44
C VAL A 12 -15.49 -13.14 -4.99
N MET A 13 -16.41 -12.41 -4.36
CA MET A 13 -16.77 -12.63 -2.96
C MET A 13 -17.38 -14.01 -2.72
N ALA A 14 -18.23 -14.50 -3.62
CA ALA A 14 -18.78 -15.86 -3.53
C ALA A 14 -17.66 -16.92 -3.53
N ALA A 15 -16.70 -16.82 -4.45
CA ALA A 15 -15.54 -17.72 -4.46
C ALA A 15 -14.71 -17.64 -3.17
N LEU A 16 -14.49 -16.43 -2.63
CA LEU A 16 -13.75 -16.22 -1.37
C LEU A 16 -14.50 -16.73 -0.13
N HIS A 17 -15.83 -16.77 -0.17
CA HIS A 17 -16.67 -17.32 0.90
C HIS A 17 -16.99 -18.82 0.73
N ASN A 18 -16.32 -19.51 -0.20
CA ASN A 18 -16.57 -20.92 -0.49
C ASN A 18 -17.99 -21.21 -1.01
N GLU A 19 -18.63 -20.22 -1.65
CA GLU A 19 -19.88 -20.37 -2.39
C GLU A 19 -19.61 -20.70 -3.87
N THR A 20 -20.64 -21.10 -4.62
CA THR A 20 -20.52 -21.38 -6.06
C THR A 20 -20.89 -20.14 -6.90
N PRO A 21 -19.92 -19.46 -7.54
CA PRO A 21 -20.21 -18.36 -8.45
C PRO A 21 -20.84 -18.83 -9.77
N ASP A 22 -21.51 -17.92 -10.48
CA ASP A 22 -22.12 -18.16 -11.80
C ASP A 22 -21.10 -18.47 -12.92
N LYS A 23 -19.83 -18.11 -12.72
CA LYS A 23 -18.65 -18.47 -13.56
C LYS A 23 -17.36 -18.22 -12.78
N ILE A 24 -16.23 -18.69 -13.30
CA ILE A 24 -14.91 -18.45 -12.70
C ILE A 24 -14.64 -16.93 -12.64
N PRO A 25 -14.29 -16.35 -11.48
CA PRO A 25 -13.93 -14.94 -11.37
C PRO A 25 -12.69 -14.60 -12.19
N PHE A 26 -12.72 -13.49 -12.93
CA PHE A 26 -11.56 -12.94 -13.64
C PHE A 26 -11.16 -11.62 -13.00
N THR A 27 -9.93 -11.54 -12.49
CA THR A 27 -9.44 -10.43 -11.67
C THR A 27 -8.10 -9.88 -12.13
N SER A 28 -7.86 -8.60 -11.91
CA SER A 28 -6.54 -7.96 -12.05
C SER A 28 -6.35 -6.92 -10.96
N TYR A 29 -5.11 -6.74 -10.47
CA TYR A 29 -4.79 -5.67 -9.52
C TYR A 29 -4.89 -4.30 -10.18
N GLU A 30 -5.23 -3.28 -9.39
CA GLU A 30 -5.44 -1.92 -9.89
C GLU A 30 -4.24 -1.34 -10.64
N ASN A 31 -3.02 -1.75 -10.27
CA ASN A 31 -1.77 -1.30 -10.88
C ASN A 31 -1.34 -2.14 -12.09
N MET A 32 -2.00 -3.28 -12.35
CA MET A 32 -1.71 -4.16 -13.48
C MET A 32 -2.72 -3.99 -14.63
N ALA A 33 -3.72 -3.14 -14.45
CA ALA A 33 -4.75 -2.83 -15.44
C ALA A 33 -4.47 -1.43 -16.05
N PRO A 34 -3.73 -1.35 -17.18
CA PRO A 34 -3.42 -0.07 -17.79
C PRO A 34 -4.70 0.64 -18.23
N ARG A 35 -4.76 1.96 -18.07
CA ARG A 35 -5.92 2.75 -18.51
C ARG A 35 -5.93 2.83 -20.04
N CYS A 36 -6.65 1.92 -20.68
CA CYS A 36 -6.77 1.84 -22.14
C CYS A 36 -8.13 1.27 -22.57
N THR A 37 -8.39 1.27 -23.87
CA THR A 37 -9.62 0.72 -24.45
C THR A 37 -9.76 -0.78 -24.17
N ILE A 38 -8.68 -1.55 -24.27
CA ILE A 38 -8.68 -3.00 -24.01
C ILE A 38 -9.05 -3.31 -22.56
N GLU A 39 -8.48 -2.59 -21.59
CA GLU A 39 -8.85 -2.77 -20.18
C GLU A 39 -10.33 -2.46 -19.96
N ARG A 40 -10.85 -1.37 -20.56
CA ARG A 40 -12.27 -1.01 -20.50
C ARG A 40 -13.15 -2.10 -21.08
N GLU A 41 -12.77 -2.69 -22.21
CA GLU A 41 -13.50 -3.82 -22.81
C GLU A 41 -13.49 -5.06 -21.91
N LEU A 42 -12.34 -5.42 -21.34
CA LEU A 42 -12.24 -6.54 -20.39
C LEU A 42 -13.13 -6.31 -19.16
N ARG A 43 -13.15 -5.09 -18.63
CA ARG A 43 -14.03 -4.69 -17.52
C ARG A 43 -15.50 -4.75 -17.89
N ASN A 44 -15.88 -4.28 -19.08
CA ASN A 44 -17.25 -4.43 -19.59
C ASN A 44 -17.65 -5.91 -19.75
N ARG A 45 -16.70 -6.79 -20.05
CA ARG A 45 -16.91 -8.26 -20.14
C ARG A 45 -16.90 -8.98 -18.79
N GLY A 46 -16.55 -8.29 -17.71
CA GLY A 46 -16.64 -8.79 -16.34
C GLY A 46 -15.32 -8.96 -15.60
N LEU A 47 -14.21 -8.36 -16.07
CA LEU A 47 -13.00 -8.20 -15.27
C LEU A 47 -13.30 -7.41 -13.99
N CYS A 48 -12.95 -7.99 -12.84
CA CYS A 48 -13.02 -7.32 -11.55
C CYS A 48 -11.65 -6.71 -11.21
N ILE A 49 -11.62 -5.39 -11.04
CA ILE A 49 -10.41 -4.70 -10.54
C ILE A 49 -10.34 -4.88 -9.04
N VAL A 50 -9.28 -5.54 -8.57
CA VAL A 50 -8.97 -5.69 -7.16
C VAL A 50 -8.15 -4.47 -6.75
N LYS A 51 -8.74 -3.61 -5.93
CA LYS A 51 -8.07 -2.44 -5.38
C LYS A 51 -7.49 -2.77 -4.02
N ARG A 52 -6.17 -2.68 -3.88
CA ARG A 52 -5.52 -2.77 -2.57
C ARG A 52 -5.84 -1.52 -1.75
N ILE A 53 -6.50 -1.73 -0.62
CA ILE A 53 -6.77 -0.72 0.39
C ILE A 53 -6.36 -1.29 1.75
N PRO A 54 -5.83 -0.48 2.67
CA PRO A 54 -5.59 -0.96 4.02
C PRO A 54 -6.92 -1.16 4.75
N SER A 55 -7.02 -2.16 5.63
CA SER A 55 -8.23 -2.41 6.42
C SER A 55 -8.47 -1.35 7.50
N TYR A 56 -7.44 -0.58 7.84
CA TYR A 56 -7.46 0.49 8.83
C TYR A 56 -6.35 1.51 8.54
N THR A 57 -6.38 2.67 9.19
CA THR A 57 -5.34 3.70 9.04
C THR A 57 -4.70 3.95 10.39
N ILE A 58 -3.37 3.93 10.47
CA ILE A 58 -2.65 4.28 11.69
C ILE A 58 -2.36 5.78 11.68
N ARG A 59 -2.63 6.44 12.80
CA ARG A 59 -2.22 7.82 13.07
C ARG A 59 -1.28 7.84 14.26
N HIS A 60 -0.35 8.79 14.25
CA HIS A 60 0.58 9.05 15.34
C HIS A 60 0.37 10.51 15.80
N PRO A 61 -0.55 10.77 16.75
CA PRO A 61 -0.96 12.14 17.12
C PRO A 61 0.18 13.03 17.60
N ASN A 62 1.21 12.46 18.22
CA ASN A 62 2.32 13.16 18.82
C ASN A 62 3.63 13.02 18.02
N VAL A 63 3.55 12.58 16.77
CA VAL A 63 4.69 12.42 15.88
C VAL A 63 4.49 13.27 14.63
N THR A 64 5.46 14.13 14.33
CA THR A 64 5.47 14.87 13.07
C THR A 64 6.25 14.09 12.02
N VAL A 65 5.63 13.86 10.86
CA VAL A 65 6.27 13.16 9.73
C VAL A 65 6.57 14.16 8.63
N LYS A 66 7.83 14.23 8.20
CA LYS A 66 8.26 15.03 7.04
C LYS A 66 8.95 14.14 6.02
N THR A 67 8.68 14.38 4.75
CA THR A 67 9.24 13.62 3.64
C THR A 67 9.93 14.54 2.66
N TYR A 68 11.16 14.19 2.29
CA TYR A 68 12.04 14.96 1.41
C TYR A 68 12.48 14.07 0.26
N GLY A 69 12.08 14.40 -0.97
CA GLY A 69 12.59 13.79 -2.18
C GLY A 69 13.80 14.57 -2.69
N TYR A 70 14.90 13.88 -2.99
CA TYR A 70 16.10 14.50 -3.58
C TYR A 70 16.92 13.48 -4.38
N THR A 71 17.75 13.97 -5.29
CA THR A 71 18.77 13.16 -5.98
C THR A 71 20.04 13.17 -5.14
N ASP A 72 20.57 11.99 -4.80
CA ASP A 72 21.78 11.87 -4.00
C ASP A 72 23.07 12.03 -4.83
N GLU A 73 24.22 12.01 -4.15
CA GLU A 73 25.55 12.12 -4.78
C GLU A 73 25.85 11.01 -5.80
N LYS A 74 25.10 9.90 -5.77
CA LYS A 74 25.22 8.77 -6.69
C LYS A 74 24.22 8.85 -7.84
N GLY A 75 23.50 9.97 -7.98
CA GLY A 75 22.50 10.17 -9.03
C GLY A 75 21.21 9.38 -8.83
N ARG A 76 20.91 8.95 -7.60
CA ARG A 76 19.70 8.17 -7.27
C ARG A 76 18.63 9.08 -6.72
N ASP A 77 17.41 8.97 -7.24
CA ASP A 77 16.24 9.62 -6.66
C ASP A 77 15.80 8.87 -5.41
N VAL A 78 16.00 9.51 -4.25
CA VAL A 78 15.71 8.94 -2.94
C VAL A 78 14.70 9.80 -2.19
N VAL A 79 14.03 9.16 -1.25
CA VAL A 79 13.04 9.78 -0.37
C VAL A 79 13.49 9.53 1.07
N ARG A 80 13.81 10.61 1.78
CA ARG A 80 14.08 10.59 3.22
C ARG A 80 12.80 10.94 3.97
N THR A 81 12.40 10.08 4.89
CA THR A 81 11.30 10.35 5.82
C THR A 81 11.88 10.55 7.22
N VAL A 82 11.50 11.65 7.87
CA VAL A 82 11.90 11.99 9.24
C VAL A 82 10.66 11.95 10.12
N TYR A 83 10.76 11.22 11.23
CA TYR A 83 9.73 11.09 12.25
C TYR A 83 10.24 11.79 13.50
N SER A 84 9.69 12.97 13.79
CA SER A 84 10.05 13.73 14.98
C SER A 84 9.16 13.32 16.15
N THR A 85 9.81 12.76 17.17
CA THR A 85 9.17 12.34 18.42
C THR A 85 9.66 13.19 19.60
N PRO A 86 8.97 13.23 20.75
CA PRO A 86 9.46 13.89 21.96
C PRO A 86 10.77 13.30 22.53
N HIS A 87 11.26 12.18 22.00
CA HIS A 87 12.47 11.51 22.46
C HIS A 87 13.60 11.51 21.44
N GLY A 88 13.44 12.24 20.33
CA GLY A 88 14.42 12.35 19.27
C GLY A 88 13.81 12.13 17.88
N ASP A 89 14.62 12.42 16.86
CA ASP A 89 14.24 12.25 15.47
C ASP A 89 14.69 10.87 14.97
N LEU A 90 13.78 10.15 14.34
CA LEU A 90 14.08 8.93 13.59
C LEU A 90 14.06 9.24 12.10
N SER A 91 14.82 8.50 11.30
CA SER A 91 14.79 8.69 9.84
C SER A 91 14.93 7.39 9.08
N LYS A 92 14.31 7.37 7.90
CA LYS A 92 14.29 6.26 6.95
C LYS A 92 14.63 6.79 5.57
N LEU A 93 15.42 6.05 4.80
CA LEU A 93 15.76 6.37 3.42
C LEU A 93 15.27 5.26 2.49
N THR A 94 14.48 5.63 1.49
CA THR A 94 13.92 4.70 0.50
C THR A 94 14.13 5.19 -0.92
N GLN A 95 14.20 4.26 -1.85
CA GLN A 95 14.22 4.52 -3.29
C GLN A 95 13.09 3.74 -3.96
N ALA A 96 12.41 4.38 -4.91
CA ALA A 96 11.44 3.68 -5.75
C ALA A 96 12.20 2.75 -6.72
N GLY A 97 11.93 1.45 -6.65
CA GLY A 97 12.36 0.47 -7.64
C GLY A 97 11.22 0.09 -8.57
N ASN A 98 11.47 -0.84 -9.50
CA ASN A 98 10.43 -1.34 -10.40
C ASN A 98 9.44 -2.24 -9.63
N ASN A 99 8.23 -1.74 -9.36
CA ASN A 99 7.20 -2.40 -8.53
C ASN A 99 7.63 -2.77 -7.09
N THR A 100 8.72 -2.18 -6.60
CA THR A 100 9.25 -2.44 -5.25
C THR A 100 9.81 -1.15 -4.66
N THR A 101 10.04 -1.14 -3.35
CA THR A 101 10.70 -0.04 -2.65
C THR A 101 11.97 -0.57 -2.02
N TRP A 102 13.11 -0.03 -2.43
CA TRP A 102 14.39 -0.39 -1.85
C TRP A 102 14.64 0.47 -0.62
N THR A 103 14.95 -0.16 0.51
CA THR A 103 15.27 0.55 1.76
C THR A 103 16.79 0.65 1.87
N HIS A 104 17.30 1.88 1.90
CA HIS A 104 18.73 2.16 2.04
C HIS A 104 19.12 2.46 3.49
N GLU A 105 18.18 2.95 4.29
CA GLU A 105 18.36 3.25 5.71
C GLU A 105 17.09 2.87 6.46
N HIS A 106 17.24 1.98 7.46
CA HIS A 106 16.15 1.60 8.35
C HIS A 106 15.97 2.63 9.47
N ILE A 107 14.76 2.67 10.04
CA ILE A 107 14.40 3.62 11.10
C ILE A 107 15.21 3.42 12.39
N PHE A 108 15.60 2.19 12.67
CA PHE A 108 16.44 1.80 13.79
C PHE A 108 17.88 1.63 13.30
N LYS A 109 18.81 2.37 13.92
CA LYS A 109 20.23 2.37 13.56
C LYS A 109 21.08 2.05 14.79
N THR A 110 20.74 2.62 15.94
CA THR A 110 21.52 2.43 17.17
C THR A 110 20.61 2.25 18.39
N PRO A 111 21.13 1.75 19.52
CA PRO A 111 20.34 1.59 20.76
C PRO A 111 19.71 2.88 21.26
N GLU A 112 20.29 4.04 20.97
CA GLU A 112 19.76 5.36 21.34
C GLU A 112 18.40 5.65 20.68
N ASP A 113 18.13 5.06 19.50
CA ASP A 113 16.86 5.20 18.80
C ASP A 113 15.70 4.52 19.54
N TYR A 114 15.99 3.59 20.45
CA TYR A 114 14.98 2.71 21.06
C TYR A 114 13.87 3.50 21.77
N LYS A 115 14.23 4.57 22.47
CA LYS A 115 13.27 5.39 23.22
C LYS A 115 12.30 6.12 22.29
N ALA A 116 12.82 6.71 21.21
CA ALA A 116 12.00 7.37 20.18
C ALA A 116 11.14 6.36 19.40
N LEU A 117 11.71 5.20 19.05
CA LEU A 117 11.01 4.16 18.32
C LEU A 117 9.87 3.53 19.14
N LEU A 118 10.11 3.26 20.43
CA LEU A 118 9.09 2.75 21.34
C LEU A 118 7.95 3.75 21.50
N PHE A 119 8.26 5.05 21.61
CA PHE A 119 7.24 6.10 21.64
C PHE A 119 6.42 6.12 20.35
N TYR A 120 7.08 6.13 19.19
CA TYR A 120 6.41 6.10 17.88
C TYR A 120 5.40 4.95 17.76
N ILE A 121 5.80 3.74 18.21
CA ILE A 121 4.93 2.57 18.20
C ILE A 121 3.76 2.75 19.18
N LYS A 122 4.01 3.20 20.43
CA LYS A 122 2.98 3.38 21.46
C LYS A 122 1.99 4.51 21.15
N ASP A 123 2.41 5.49 20.38
CA ASP A 123 1.55 6.60 19.91
C ASP A 123 0.61 6.18 18.75
N SER A 124 0.68 4.94 18.29
CA SER A 124 -0.15 4.44 17.18
C SER A 124 -1.62 4.31 17.59
N VAL A 125 -2.49 5.03 16.90
CA VAL A 125 -3.95 4.93 17.04
C VAL A 125 -4.57 4.46 15.72
N VAL A 126 -5.48 3.50 15.79
CA VAL A 126 -6.23 2.93 14.66
C VAL A 126 -7.58 3.62 14.49
#